data_AF-N6U366-F1
#
_entry.id   AF-N6U366-F1
#
_cell.length_a   1.000
_cell.length_b   1.000
_cell.length_c   1.000
_cell.angle_alpha   90.00
_cell.angle_beta   90.00
_cell.angle_gamma   90.00
#
_symmetry.space_group_name_H-M   'P 1'
#
loop_
_entity.id
_entity.type
_entity.pdbx_description
1 polymer ?
#
loop_
_entity_poly.entity_id
_entity_poly.type
_entity_poly.pdbx_seq_one_letter_code
_entity_poly.pdbx_strand_id
1 'polypeptide(L)'
;MQSGTEAGATKSMLNQSKRCPICLDSTKNKHIGVPNRCSHKFCFLCLKTWSKRKNTCPMCRARFRSIIVRSRYTRRFLRRISVRRPSVESKDEEQTYAVLFDGVHRAVFRLLGGIV
;
A
#
# COMPACT_ATOMS: atom_id res chain seq x y z
N MET A 1 44.62 -20.82 30.56
CA MET A 1 43.62 -19.73 30.43
C MET A 1 42.91 -19.88 29.09
N GLN A 2 41.81 -20.64 29.02
CA GLN A 2 40.96 -20.69 27.84
C GLN A 2 39.51 -20.75 28.30
N SER A 3 38.66 -20.02 27.57
CA SER A 3 37.21 -20.22 27.37
C SER A 3 36.39 -18.96 27.67
N GLY A 4 36.49 -17.98 26.78
CA GLY A 4 35.46 -16.96 26.61
C GLY A 4 34.34 -17.54 25.76
N THR A 5 33.14 -17.68 26.34
CA THR A 5 31.94 -18.14 25.62
C THR A 5 31.25 -16.95 24.96
N GLU A 6 31.46 -16.76 23.67
CA GLU A 6 30.77 -15.77 22.83
C GLU A 6 29.38 -16.27 22.40
N ALA A 7 28.44 -16.33 23.33
CA ALA A 7 27.03 -16.68 23.06
C ALA A 7 26.16 -15.45 22.72
N GLY A 8 26.71 -14.45 22.01
CA GLY A 8 26.07 -13.13 21.84
C GLY A 8 25.44 -12.82 20.48
N ALA A 9 25.85 -13.46 19.39
CA ALA A 9 25.63 -12.88 18.05
C ALA A 9 24.43 -13.43 17.24
N THR A 10 23.83 -14.57 17.58
CA THR A 10 22.82 -15.20 16.69
C THR A 10 21.35 -14.87 17.01
N LYS A 11 21.07 -14.27 18.19
CA LYS A 11 19.70 -13.95 18.62
C LYS A 11 19.12 -12.72 17.89
N SER A 12 19.99 -11.81 17.43
CA SER A 12 19.57 -10.52 16.86
C SER A 12 19.02 -10.62 15.43
N MET A 13 19.63 -11.47 14.59
CA MET A 13 19.25 -11.55 13.16
C MET A 13 17.97 -12.37 12.91
N LEU A 14 17.71 -13.44 13.67
CA LEU A 14 16.49 -14.25 13.55
C LEU A 14 15.22 -13.51 13.99
N ASN A 15 15.37 -12.43 14.77
CA ASN A 15 14.24 -11.64 15.28
C ASN A 15 13.74 -10.59 14.27
N GLN A 16 14.58 -10.18 13.32
CA GLN A 16 14.22 -9.14 12.33
C GLN A 16 13.23 -9.66 11.28
N SER A 17 13.33 -10.94 10.89
CA SER A 17 12.41 -11.58 9.92
C SER A 17 10.97 -11.74 10.42
N LYS A 18 10.73 -11.51 11.72
CA LYS A 18 9.42 -11.63 12.37
C LYS A 18 8.75 -10.27 12.65
N ARG A 19 9.41 -9.15 12.32
CA ARG A 19 8.88 -7.80 12.54
C ARG A 19 8.05 -7.34 11.35
N CYS A 20 7.06 -6.51 11.63
CA CYS A 20 6.28 -5.88 10.57
C CYS A 20 7.12 -4.81 9.88
N PRO A 21 7.24 -4.78 8.55
CA PRO A 21 8.03 -3.76 7.86
C PRO A 21 7.40 -2.36 7.93
N ILE A 22 6.14 -2.23 8.37
CA ILE A 22 5.45 -0.93 8.49
C ILE A 22 5.68 -0.29 9.87
N CYS A 23 5.59 -1.07 10.95
CA CYS A 23 5.69 -0.53 12.31
C CYS A 23 6.93 -0.99 13.07
N LEU A 24 7.75 -1.83 12.45
CA LEU A 24 9.00 -2.39 12.98
C LEU A 24 8.88 -3.13 14.32
N ASP A 25 7.65 -3.44 14.75
CA ASP A 25 7.33 -4.05 16.05
C ASP A 25 6.72 -5.45 15.88
N SER A 26 7.10 -6.37 16.77
CA SER A 26 6.60 -7.75 16.86
C SER A 26 5.61 -7.98 18.01
N THR A 27 5.56 -7.10 19.01
CA THR A 27 4.86 -7.32 20.28
C THR A 27 3.38 -6.95 20.21
N LYS A 28 3.04 -5.87 19.51
CA LYS A 28 1.68 -5.30 19.51
C LYS A 28 0.63 -6.09 18.72
N ASN A 29 1.00 -7.18 18.04
CA ASN A 29 0.16 -7.73 16.98
C ASN A 29 -0.01 -9.26 17.06
N LYS A 30 -1.08 -9.69 17.72
CA LYS A 30 -1.55 -11.08 17.78
C LYS A 30 -1.96 -11.65 16.40
N HIS A 31 -2.25 -10.76 15.45
CA HIS A 31 -2.78 -11.11 14.13
C HIS A 31 -1.87 -10.64 12.99
N ILE A 32 -1.65 -11.53 12.03
CA ILE A 32 -0.92 -11.26 10.79
C ILE A 32 -1.92 -10.99 9.67
N GLY A 33 -1.71 -9.91 8.93
CA GLY A 33 -2.42 -9.59 7.69
C GLY A 33 -1.56 -9.92 6.47
N VAL A 34 -2.16 -10.62 5.51
CA VAL A 34 -1.54 -10.97 4.22
C VAL A 34 -2.45 -10.50 3.08
N PRO A 35 -1.98 -9.69 2.12
CA PRO A 35 -2.76 -9.34 0.94
C PRO A 35 -3.09 -10.59 0.12
N ASN A 36 -4.31 -10.73 -0.40
CA ASN A 36 -4.70 -11.97 -1.10
C ASN A 36 -3.99 -12.24 -2.45
N ARG A 37 -3.16 -11.32 -2.92
CA ARG A 37 -2.45 -11.41 -4.20
C ARG A 37 -0.93 -11.53 -4.04
N CYS A 38 -0.41 -11.58 -2.80
CA CYS A 38 1.03 -11.78 -2.55
C CYS A 38 1.27 -12.46 -1.18
N SER A 39 2.50 -12.87 -0.92
CA SER A 39 2.89 -13.59 0.31
C SER A 39 3.47 -12.70 1.42
N HIS A 40 3.49 -11.37 1.21
CA HIS A 40 4.05 -10.41 2.17
C HIS A 40 3.21 -10.33 3.45
N LYS A 41 3.89 -10.37 4.60
CA LYS A 41 3.27 -10.43 5.93
C LYS A 41 3.45 -9.10 6.64
N PHE A 42 2.35 -8.63 7.22
CA PHE A 42 2.32 -7.42 8.03
C PHE A 42 1.52 -7.70 9.29
N CYS A 43 1.61 -6.80 10.25
CA CYS A 43 0.61 -6.74 11.31
C CYS A 43 -0.76 -6.40 10.72
N PHE A 44 -1.80 -7.08 11.18
CA PHE A 44 -3.16 -6.89 10.67
C PHE A 44 -3.59 -5.42 10.72
N LEU A 45 -3.34 -4.73 11.82
CA LEU A 45 -3.71 -3.33 12.00
C LEU A 45 -3.00 -2.41 10.99
N CYS A 46 -1.70 -2.60 10.78
CA CYS A 46 -0.94 -1.80 9.82
C CYS A 46 -1.46 -1.96 8.39
N LEU A 47 -1.69 -3.22 7.96
CA LEU A 47 -2.21 -3.47 6.61
C LEU A 47 -3.66 -2.98 6.45
N LYS A 48 -4.49 -3.10 7.48
CA LYS A 48 -5.86 -2.57 7.49
C LYS A 48 -5.88 -1.04 7.39
N THR A 49 -5.00 -0.35 8.10
CA THR A 49 -4.88 1.12 8.02
C THR A 49 -4.40 1.53 6.64
N TRP A 50 -3.40 0.86 6.10
CA TRP A 50 -2.91 1.10 4.74
C TRP A 50 -4.02 0.92 3.70
N SER A 51 -4.81 -0.15 3.83
CA SER A 51 -5.90 -0.47 2.90
C SER A 51 -7.04 0.54 2.91
N LYS A 52 -7.10 1.46 3.87
CA LYS A 52 -8.06 2.59 3.83
C LYS A 52 -7.68 3.62 2.77
N ARG A 53 -6.38 3.74 2.47
CA ARG A 53 -5.84 4.75 1.54
C ARG A 53 -5.42 4.14 0.21
N LYS A 54 -4.79 2.95 0.22
CA LYS A 54 -4.25 2.30 -0.97
C LYS A 54 -4.51 0.80 -0.95
N ASN A 55 -5.02 0.27 -2.07
CA ASN A 55 -5.27 -1.17 -2.25
C ASN A 55 -4.08 -1.89 -2.90
N THR A 56 -2.86 -1.43 -2.61
CA THR A 56 -1.61 -1.98 -3.16
C THR A 56 -0.71 -2.47 -2.02
N CYS A 57 -0.03 -3.59 -2.20
CA CYS A 57 0.88 -4.11 -1.19
C CYS A 57 2.01 -3.10 -0.91
N PRO A 58 2.33 -2.78 0.36
CA PRO A 58 3.43 -1.87 0.69
C PRO A 58 4.81 -2.33 0.20
N MET A 59 5.01 -3.63 0.00
CA MET A 59 6.30 -4.21 -0.41
C MET A 59 6.43 -4.33 -1.93
N CYS A 60 5.47 -4.98 -2.60
CA CYS A 60 5.55 -5.28 -4.03
C CYS A 60 4.56 -4.50 -4.91
N ARG A 61 3.79 -3.57 -4.32
CA ARG A 61 2.80 -2.73 -5.01
C ARG A 61 1.66 -3.49 -5.70
N ALA A 62 1.62 -4.82 -5.63
CA ALA A 62 0.54 -5.63 -6.17
C ALA A 62 -0.83 -5.22 -5.63
N ARG A 63 -1.80 -5.00 -6.53
CA ARG A 63 -3.18 -4.66 -6.15
C ARG A 63 -3.84 -5.85 -5.44
N PHE A 64 -4.46 -5.63 -4.29
CA PHE A 64 -5.18 -6.64 -3.52
C PHE A 64 -6.63 -6.22 -3.27
N ARG A 65 -7.53 -7.20 -3.17
CA ARG A 65 -8.97 -6.99 -2.95
C ARG A 65 -9.44 -7.41 -1.57
N SER A 66 -8.63 -8.21 -0.88
CA SER A 66 -8.95 -8.68 0.47
C SER A 66 -7.69 -8.92 1.29
N ILE A 67 -7.80 -8.79 2.61
CA ILE A 67 -6.76 -9.14 3.58
C ILE A 67 -7.10 -10.50 4.20
N ILE A 68 -6.16 -11.43 4.15
CA ILE A 68 -6.22 -12.72 4.85
C ILE A 68 -5.63 -12.50 6.25
N VAL A 69 -6.40 -12.79 7.29
CA VAL A 69 -5.99 -12.66 8.69
C VAL A 69 -5.65 -14.02 9.27
N ARG A 70 -4.47 -14.13 9.88
CA ARG A 70 -3.97 -15.35 10.54
C ARG A 70 -3.53 -15.07 11.97
N SER A 71 -3.62 -16.07 12.85
CA SER A 71 -3.02 -15.99 14.19
C SER A 71 -1.50 -15.99 14.09
N ARG A 72 -0.83 -15.15 14.87
CA ARG A 72 0.64 -15.15 14.95
C ARG A 72 1.18 -16.40 15.66
N TYR A 73 0.43 -16.94 16.61
CA TYR A 73 0.86 -18.06 17.45
C TYR A 73 0.58 -19.40 16.80
N THR A 74 -0.66 -19.61 16.36
CA THR A 74 -1.11 -20.91 15.82
C THR A 74 -1.01 -20.97 14.31
N ARG A 75 -0.70 -19.86 13.63
CA ARG A 75 -0.72 -19.70 12.16
C ARG A 75 -2.06 -20.07 11.49
N ARG A 76 -3.10 -20.37 12.27
CA ARG A 76 -4.44 -20.70 11.80
C ARG A 76 -5.04 -19.52 11.04
N PHE A 77 -5.74 -19.84 9.96
CA PHE A 77 -6.60 -18.88 9.29
C PHE A 77 -7.72 -18.46 10.24
N LEU A 78 -7.93 -17.14 10.37
CA LEU A 78 -8.98 -16.60 11.23
C LEU A 78 -10.14 -16.07 10.40
N ARG A 79 -9.87 -15.19 9.44
CA ARG A 79 -10.90 -14.61 8.56
C ARG A 79 -10.31 -13.93 7.33
N ARG A 80 -11.17 -13.63 6.36
CA ARG A 80 -10.87 -12.79 5.20
C ARG A 80 -11.68 -11.49 5.30
N ILE A 81 -11.04 -10.35 5.04
CA ILE A 81 -11.68 -9.03 5.06
C ILE A 81 -11.61 -8.44 3.66
N SER A 82 -12.76 -8.05 3.10
CA SER A 82 -12.82 -7.32 1.83
C SER A 82 -12.33 -5.88 2.00
N VAL A 83 -11.58 -5.37 1.03
CA VAL A 83 -11.09 -3.99 1.02
C VAL A 83 -11.90 -3.22 -0.01
N ARG A 84 -12.64 -2.20 0.45
CA ARG A 84 -13.32 -1.27 -0.46
C ARG A 84 -12.27 -0.53 -1.29
N ARG A 85 -12.52 -0.33 -2.57
CA ARG A 85 -11.70 0.59 -3.36
C ARG A 85 -11.84 1.98 -2.73
N PRO A 86 -10.73 2.73 -2.49
CA PRO A 86 -10.86 4.17 -2.33
C PRO A 86 -11.64 4.64 -3.55
N SER A 87 -12.80 5.24 -3.32
CA SER A 87 -13.51 5.98 -4.36
C SER A 87 -12.48 6.92 -4.95
N VAL A 88 -12.19 6.73 -6.22
CA VAL A 88 -11.31 7.61 -6.97
C VAL A 88 -11.87 9.01 -6.74
N GLU A 89 -11.11 9.89 -6.10
CA GLU A 89 -11.37 11.33 -6.19
C GLU A 89 -11.22 11.63 -7.68
N SER A 90 -12.37 11.83 -8.33
CA SER A 90 -12.49 12.06 -9.76
C SER A 90 -13.03 13.47 -9.95
N LYS A 91 -12.49 14.17 -10.98
CA LYS A 91 -12.74 15.56 -11.43
C LYS A 91 -11.74 16.50 -10.71
N ASP A 92 -10.76 17.17 -11.35
CA ASP A 92 -10.95 18.34 -12.23
C ASP A 92 -9.76 18.73 -13.15
N GLU A 93 -8.64 17.98 -13.25
CA GLU A 93 -7.42 18.52 -13.91
C GLU A 93 -7.37 18.48 -15.46
N GLU A 94 -8.21 17.68 -16.13
CA GLU A 94 -8.18 17.58 -17.60
C GLU A 94 -9.08 18.61 -18.31
N GLN A 95 -9.97 19.27 -17.57
CA GLN A 95 -10.96 20.19 -18.13
C GLN A 95 -10.42 21.61 -18.35
N THR A 96 -9.33 21.99 -17.68
CA THR A 96 -8.70 23.32 -17.77
C THR A 96 -7.92 23.53 -19.06
N TYR A 97 -7.35 22.47 -19.65
CA TYR A 97 -6.57 22.60 -20.89
C TYR A 97 -7.47 22.79 -22.11
N ALA A 98 -8.64 22.12 -22.16
CA ALA A 98 -9.59 22.26 -23.25
C ALA A 98 -10.14 23.71 -23.38
N VAL A 99 -10.47 24.35 -22.25
CA VAL A 99 -10.96 25.75 -22.26
C VAL A 99 -9.89 26.75 -22.69
N LEU A 100 -8.61 26.47 -22.43
CA LEU A 100 -7.50 27.31 -22.87
C LEU A 100 -7.27 27.19 -24.39
N PHE A 101 -7.38 25.98 -24.96
CA PHE A 101 -7.25 25.79 -26.41
C PHE A 101 -8.45 26.37 -27.19
N ASP A 102 -9.69 26.20 -26.70
CA ASP A 102 -10.87 26.79 -27.34
C ASP A 102 -10.85 28.32 -27.32
N GLY A 103 -10.36 28.91 -26.23
CA GLY A 103 -10.18 30.36 -26.11
C GLY A 103 -9.18 30.92 -27.13
N VAL A 104 -8.04 30.23 -27.31
CA VAL A 104 -7.00 30.63 -28.27
C VAL A 104 -7.46 30.41 -29.72
N HIS A 105 -8.11 29.28 -30.03
CA HIS A 105 -8.57 28.98 -31.39
C HIS A 105 -9.71 29.93 -31.84
N ARG A 106 -10.61 30.31 -30.91
CA ARG A 106 -11.68 31.29 -31.15
C ARG A 106 -11.15 32.72 -31.26
N ALA A 107 -10.03 33.06 -30.61
CA ALA A 107 -9.33 34.33 -30.79
C ALA A 107 -8.61 34.40 -32.14
N VAL A 108 -7.95 33.32 -32.57
CA VAL A 108 -7.27 33.24 -33.87
C VAL A 108 -8.27 33.31 -35.04
N PHE A 109 -9.42 32.64 -34.95
CA PHE A 109 -10.47 32.72 -35.99
C PHE A 109 -11.08 34.12 -36.16
N ARG A 110 -11.09 34.95 -35.11
CA ARG A 110 -11.60 36.33 -35.18
C ARG A 110 -10.59 37.31 -35.77
N LEU A 111 -9.30 37.02 -35.71
CA LEU A 111 -8.24 37.90 -36.22
C LEU A 111 -7.89 37.63 -37.69
N LEU A 112 -8.18 36.43 -38.21
CA LEU A 112 -7.79 36.04 -39.57
C LEU A 112 -8.95 35.99 -40.58
N GLY A 113 -10.15 36.46 -40.25
CA GLY A 113 -11.26 36.60 -41.20
C GLY A 113 -11.55 35.31 -41.99
N GLY A 114 -12.28 34.38 -41.35
CA GLY A 114 -12.57 33.04 -41.89
C GLY A 114 -12.92 33.00 -43.39
N ILE A 115 -12.31 32.04 -44.09
CA ILE A 115 -12.55 31.76 -45.51
C ILE A 115 -13.73 30.78 -45.64
N VAL A 116 -14.75 31.27 -46.37
CA VAL A 116 -16.02 30.68 -46.86
C VAL A 116 -17.12 30.41 -45.84
#